data_AF-A0A2E2XIR3-F1
#
_entry.id   AF-A0A2E2XIR3-F1
#
_cell.length_a   1.000
_cell.length_b   1.000
_cell.length_c   1.000
_cell.angle_alpha   90.00
_cell.angle_beta   90.00
_cell.angle_gamma   90.00
#
_symmetry.space_group_name_H-M   'P 1'
#
loop_
_entity.id
_entity.type
_entity.pdbx_description
1 polymer ?
#
loop_
_entity_poly.entity_id
_entity_poly.type
_entity_poly.pdbx_seq_one_letter_code
_entity_poly.pdbx_strand_id
1 'polypeptide(L)'
;MLIRVIKMKCLFCQLPVYGGNGMTVPGRGLSHRKCFEADALMRHSFKGLDLSSLEDNDLKELDELVAMEKRSRERTEHCGDSEDEIELF
;
A
#
# COMPACT_ATOMS: atom_id res chain seq x y z
N MET A 1 -37.09 -23.84 -17.16
CA MET A 1 -35.85 -23.06 -17.40
C MET A 1 -35.57 -22.24 -16.15
N LEU A 2 -34.50 -22.56 -15.41
CA LEU A 2 -34.09 -21.75 -14.25
C LEU A 2 -33.30 -20.55 -14.78
N ILE A 3 -33.89 -19.36 -14.71
CA ILE A 3 -33.19 -18.09 -14.98
C ILE A 3 -32.18 -17.91 -13.85
N ARG A 4 -30.92 -18.19 -14.13
CA ARG A 4 -29.82 -18.02 -13.18
C ARG A 4 -29.56 -16.53 -13.04
N VAL A 5 -30.10 -15.90 -12.00
CA VAL A 5 -29.83 -14.49 -11.69
C VAL A 5 -28.35 -14.38 -11.31
N ILE A 6 -27.54 -13.81 -12.20
CA ILE A 6 -26.16 -13.43 -11.90
C ILE A 6 -26.23 -12.33 -10.84
N LYS A 7 -25.97 -12.69 -9.57
CA LYS A 7 -25.85 -11.71 -8.50
C LYS A 7 -24.55 -10.94 -8.73
N MET A 8 -24.66 -9.71 -9.23
CA MET A 8 -23.56 -8.75 -9.27
C MET A 8 -23.12 -8.45 -7.84
N LYS A 9 -22.04 -9.10 -7.37
CA LYS A 9 -21.50 -8.93 -6.01
C LYS A 9 -20.27 -8.04 -6.04
N CYS A 10 -20.13 -7.23 -4.99
CA CYS A 10 -18.94 -6.42 -4.75
C CYS A 10 -17.79 -7.36 -4.38
N LEU A 11 -16.65 -7.21 -5.05
CA LEU A 11 -15.48 -8.05 -4.83
C LEU A 11 -14.85 -7.85 -3.44
N PHE A 12 -15.10 -6.71 -2.78
CA PHE A 12 -14.58 -6.42 -1.43
C PHE A 12 -15.50 -6.86 -0.30
N CYS A 13 -16.79 -6.52 -0.36
CA CYS A 13 -17.73 -6.80 0.75
C CYS A 13 -18.70 -7.95 0.47
N GLN A 14 -18.66 -8.56 -0.72
CA GLN A 14 -19.54 -9.65 -1.17
C GLN A 14 -21.05 -9.34 -1.19
N LEU A 15 -21.43 -8.11 -0.83
CA LEU A 15 -22.80 -7.61 -0.91
C LEU A 15 -23.15 -7.25 -2.36
N PRO A 16 -24.44 -7.29 -2.72
CA PRO A 16 -24.87 -6.94 -4.06
C PRO A 16 -24.53 -5.49 -4.45
N VAL A 17 -24.17 -5.31 -5.71
CA VAL A 17 -23.92 -4.01 -6.35
C VAL A 17 -25.14 -3.65 -7.19
N TYR A 18 -25.81 -2.55 -6.84
CA TYR A 18 -26.99 -2.06 -7.55
C TYR A 18 -26.87 -0.55 -7.83
N GLY A 19 -27.46 -0.11 -8.95
CA GLY A 19 -27.57 1.31 -9.31
C GLY A 19 -26.25 2.00 -9.65
N GLY A 20 -26.26 3.34 -9.67
CA GLY A 20 -25.11 4.17 -10.07
C GLY A 20 -23.92 4.19 -9.09
N ASN A 21 -23.98 3.42 -8.00
CA ASN A 21 -22.89 3.30 -7.03
C ASN A 21 -21.96 2.11 -7.33
N GLY A 22 -22.27 1.33 -8.37
CA GLY A 22 -21.44 0.25 -8.85
C GLY A 22 -20.37 0.73 -9.83
N MET A 23 -19.22 0.07 -9.80
CA MET A 23 -18.16 0.25 -10.78
C MET A 23 -17.51 -1.09 -11.14
N THR A 24 -16.93 -1.15 -12.33
CA THR A 24 -16.09 -2.28 -12.77
C THR A 24 -14.63 -1.98 -12.44
N VAL A 25 -13.99 -2.89 -11.72
CA VAL A 25 -12.54 -2.89 -11.51
C VAL A 25 -11.91 -3.72 -12.63
N PRO A 26 -11.09 -3.11 -13.53
CA PRO A 26 -10.51 -3.81 -14.68
C PRO A 26 -9.81 -5.10 -14.27
N GLY A 27 -10.14 -6.21 -14.95
CA GLY A 27 -9.54 -7.52 -14.70
C GLY A 27 -9.92 -8.20 -13.37
N ARG A 28 -10.72 -7.57 -12.49
CA ARG A 28 -11.09 -8.12 -11.18
C ARG A 28 -12.58 -8.41 -11.02
N GLY A 29 -13.46 -7.49 -11.43
CA GLY A 29 -14.90 -7.68 -11.29
C GLY A 29 -15.65 -6.40 -10.90
N LEU A 30 -16.77 -6.55 -10.18
CA LEU A 30 -17.64 -5.45 -9.78
C LEU A 30 -17.36 -5.02 -8.35
N SER A 31 -17.50 -3.74 -8.07
CA SER A 31 -17.33 -3.16 -6.73
C SER A 31 -18.32 -2.04 -6.49
N HIS A 32 -18.64 -1.75 -5.22
CA HIS A 32 -19.12 -0.42 -4.86
C HIS A 32 -17.98 0.59 -5.00
N ARG A 33 -18.28 1.79 -5.47
CA ARG A 33 -17.28 2.87 -5.58
C ARG A 33 -16.57 3.15 -4.25
N LYS A 34 -17.33 3.26 -3.16
CA LYS A 34 -16.80 3.47 -1.81
C LYS A 34 -15.89 2.32 -1.33
N CYS A 35 -16.23 1.07 -1.66
CA CYS A 35 -15.39 -0.07 -1.28
C CYS A 35 -14.07 -0.06 -2.04
N PHE A 36 -14.08 0.33 -3.32
CA PHE A 36 -12.85 0.47 -4.11
C PHE A 36 -11.98 1.63 -3.62
N GLU A 37 -12.58 2.79 -3.32
CA GLU A 37 -11.88 3.94 -2.76
C GLU A 37 -11.28 3.62 -1.38
N ALA A 38 -12.04 2.94 -0.50
CA ALA A 38 -11.56 2.52 0.80
C ALA A 38 -10.42 1.50 0.70
N ASP A 39 -10.52 0.53 -0.22
CA ASP A 39 -9.46 -0.42 -0.51
C ASP A 39 -8.20 0.25 -1.07
N ALA A 40 -8.34 1.28 -1.91
CA ALA A 40 -7.20 2.06 -2.39
C ALA A 40 -6.52 2.88 -1.28
N LEU A 41 -7.27 3.38 -0.30
CA LEU A 41 -6.72 4.02 0.90
C LEU A 41 -6.08 3.01 1.87
N MET A 42 -6.68 1.84 2.04
CA MET A 42 -6.20 0.78 2.93
C MET A 42 -5.04 -0.01 2.34
N ARG A 43 -4.85 0.01 1.01
CA ARG A 43 -3.62 -0.47 0.40
C ARG A 43 -2.51 0.49 0.81
N HIS A 44 -1.76 0.07 1.83
CA HIS A 44 -0.52 0.70 2.26
C HIS A 44 0.51 0.51 1.14
N SER A 45 0.32 1.18 0.01
CA SER A 45 1.15 1.02 -1.17
C SER A 45 2.07 2.22 -1.33
N PHE A 46 3.36 1.95 -1.54
CA PHE A 46 4.35 2.97 -1.82
C PHE A 46 5.00 2.69 -3.17
N LYS A 47 4.78 3.58 -4.16
CA LYS A 47 5.39 3.48 -5.50
C LYS A 47 5.24 2.10 -6.17
N GLY A 48 4.09 1.45 -5.98
CA GLY A 48 3.80 0.13 -6.58
C GLY A 48 4.17 -1.07 -5.71
N LEU A 49 4.85 -0.85 -4.58
CA LEU A 49 5.01 -1.87 -3.53
C LEU A 49 3.76 -1.88 -2.67
N ASP A 50 3.04 -3.00 -2.62
CA ASP A 50 1.92 -3.20 -1.70
C ASP A 50 2.46 -3.73 -0.35
N LEU A 51 2.61 -2.86 0.65
CA LEU A 51 3.15 -3.24 1.96
C LEU A 51 2.26 -4.27 2.66
N SER A 52 0.98 -4.37 2.31
CA SER A 52 0.07 -5.37 2.88
C SER A 52 0.34 -6.80 2.39
N SER A 53 1.14 -6.94 1.34
CA SER A 53 1.58 -8.25 0.82
C SER A 53 2.90 -8.75 1.39
N LEU A 54 3.59 -7.93 2.20
CA LEU A 54 4.88 -8.31 2.81
C LEU A 54 4.64 -9.20 4.04
N GLU A 55 5.48 -10.20 4.22
CA GLU A 55 5.56 -10.92 5.49
C GLU A 55 6.21 -10.04 6.57
N ASP A 56 5.98 -10.35 7.85
CA ASP A 56 6.51 -9.55 8.96
C ASP A 56 8.04 -9.39 8.92
N ASN A 57 8.76 -10.41 8.43
CA ASN A 57 10.22 -10.37 8.26
C ASN A 57 10.63 -9.38 7.17
N ASP A 58 9.97 -9.42 6.01
CA ASP A 58 10.25 -8.53 4.88
C ASP A 58 9.92 -7.07 5.25
N LEU A 59 8.83 -6.88 5.99
CA LEU A 59 8.44 -5.56 6.48
C LEU A 59 9.46 -5.00 7.47
N LYS A 60 10.01 -5.84 8.35
CA LYS A 60 11.08 -5.46 9.27
C LYS A 60 12.36 -5.11 8.54
N GLU A 61 12.77 -5.91 7.56
CA GLU A 61 13.95 -5.62 6.74
C GLU A 61 13.78 -4.29 5.98
N LEU A 62 12.59 -4.03 5.42
CA LEU A 62 12.28 -2.76 4.78
C LEU A 62 12.41 -1.57 5.74
N ASP A 63 11.96 -1.71 6.99
CA ASP A 63 12.11 -0.66 8.02
C ASP A 63 13.58 -0.38 8.34
N GLU A 64 14.40 -1.43 8.47
CA GLU A 64 15.84 -1.31 8.70
C GLU A 64 16.54 -0.58 7.54
N LEU A 65 16.20 -0.91 6.30
CA LEU A 65 16.71 -0.24 5.10
C LEU A 65 16.33 1.25 5.07
N VAL A 66 15.07 1.58 5.35
CA VAL A 66 14.58 2.96 5.39
C VAL A 66 15.28 3.75 6.50
N ALA A 67 15.48 3.15 7.68
CA ALA A 67 16.19 3.79 8.78
C ALA A 67 17.66 4.06 8.42
N MET A 68 18.32 3.12 7.75
CA MET A 68 19.70 3.29 7.28
C MET A 68 19.82 4.43 6.26
N GLU A 69 18.92 4.50 5.29
CA GLU A 69 18.89 5.56 4.28
C GLU A 69 18.65 6.94 4.90
N LYS A 70 17.71 7.05 5.84
CA LYS A 70 17.45 8.30 6.59
C LYS A 70 18.73 8.80 7.27
N ARG A 71 19.41 7.94 8.03
CA ARG A 71 20.69 8.28 8.68
C ARG A 71 21.76 8.68 7.67
N SER A 72 21.78 8.05 6.48
CA SER A 72 22.74 8.41 5.43
C SER A 72 22.51 9.82 4.92
N ARG A 73 21.26 10.23 4.71
CA ARG A 73 20.91 11.58 4.26
C ARG A 73 21.17 12.64 5.32
N GLU A 74 20.85 12.33 6.58
CA GLU A 74 21.16 13.22 7.72
C GLU A 74 22.66 13.53 7.79
N ARG A 75 23.53 12.52 7.60
CA ARG A 75 24.99 12.76 7.54
C ARG A 75 25.40 13.64 6.38
N THR A 76 24.79 13.47 5.20
CA THR A 76 25.10 14.30 4.02
C THR A 76 24.60 15.74 4.15
N GLU A 77 23.49 15.96 4.86
CA GLU A 77 22.95 17.31 5.11
C GLU A 77 23.70 18.03 6.24
N HIS A 78 24.31 17.29 7.17
CA HIS A 78 25.11 17.85 8.27
C HIS A 78 26.61 17.95 7.99
N CYS A 79 27.12 17.38 6.89
CA CYS A 79 28.49 17.63 6.43
C CYS A 79 28.56 18.94 5.61
N GLY A 80 28.08 20.02 6.22
CA GLY A 80 28.45 21.37 5.88
C GLY A 80 29.24 21.94 7.06
N ASP A 81 30.57 21.79 7.00
CA ASP A 81 31.56 22.52 7.80
C ASP A 81 31.69 22.14 9.30
N SER A 82 32.35 21.02 9.61
CA SER A 82 33.39 21.01 10.66
C SER A 82 34.36 19.84 10.50
N GLU A 83 35.64 20.17 10.41
CA GLU A 83 36.78 19.27 10.47
C GLU A 83 37.00 18.81 11.92
N ASP A 84 36.17 17.92 12.47
CA ASP A 84 36.39 17.41 13.83
C ASP A 84 36.50 15.89 13.88
N GLU A 85 37.60 15.47 14.51
CA GLU A 85 38.09 14.11 14.72
C GLU A 85 37.02 13.13 15.23
N ILE A 86 36.94 11.98 14.58
CA ILE A 86 36.40 10.77 15.22
C ILE A 86 37.51 10.16 16.09
N GLU A 87 37.54 10.48 17.38
CA GLU A 87 38.23 9.67 18.39
C GLU A 87 37.49 8.33 18.55
N LEU A 88 38.15 7.24 18.13
CA LEU A 88 37.75 5.88 18.45
C LEU A 88 38.37 5.50 19.80
N PHE A 89 37.56 5.44 20.85
CA PHE A 89 37.89 4.74 22.10
C PHE A 89 37.50 3.27 22.01
#